data_AF-A0A7Y9RW27-F1
#
_entry.id   AF-A0A7Y9RW27-F1
#
_cell.length_a   1.000
_cell.length_b   1.000
_cell.length_c   1.000
_cell.angle_alpha   90.00
_cell.angle_beta   90.00
_cell.angle_gamma   90.00
#
_symmetry.space_group_name_H-M   'P 1'
#
loop_
_entity.id
_entity.type
_entity.pdbx_description
1 polymer ?
#
loop_
_entity_poly.entity_id
_entity_poly.type
_entity_poly.pdbx_seq_one_letter_code
_entity_poly.pdbx_strand_id
1 'polypeptide(L)'
;MTHHAEHAHHAGEAHHEHPASRGMAVSATLHCLTGCAIGEITGLVLGTALGLSTGWTIVLAVSLAFLFGYTLSTLPLVRAGLGFGAALSVVLAADTLSIATMEVVDNAVMALLPGAMEAGLVNVAFWAGMMVALTAAFFAAYPVNRWLLARGKGHALTHAYHGAAAEVTGARRFVPALSTPTLVAAVTAFLLGGLLVSAAAELDGDGAGGGTHGGGGHASAPVSVG
;
A
#
# COMPACT_ATOMS: atom_id res chain seq x y z
N MET A 1 -7.27 -64.42 -13.46
CA MET A 1 -8.63 -63.86 -13.30
C MET A 1 -8.51 -62.61 -12.47
N THR A 2 -8.73 -61.46 -13.11
CA THR A 2 -8.98 -60.15 -12.52
C THR A 2 -10.27 -60.18 -11.71
N HIS A 3 -10.31 -59.52 -10.54
CA HIS A 3 -11.49 -58.76 -10.10
C HIS A 3 -11.09 -57.71 -9.06
N HIS A 4 -11.35 -56.45 -9.44
CA HIS A 4 -11.32 -55.24 -8.63
C HIS A 4 -12.46 -55.22 -7.60
N ALA A 5 -12.21 -54.63 -6.43
CA ALA A 5 -13.25 -54.03 -5.62
C ALA A 5 -12.71 -52.74 -4.98
N GLU A 6 -13.08 -51.63 -5.60
CA GLU A 6 -13.03 -50.29 -5.04
C GLU A 6 -13.89 -50.19 -3.78
N HIS A 7 -13.34 -49.64 -2.70
CA HIS A 7 -14.15 -48.96 -1.70
C HIS A 7 -13.58 -47.56 -1.48
N ALA A 8 -14.23 -46.62 -2.17
CA ALA A 8 -14.11 -45.19 -1.98
C ALA A 8 -14.52 -44.79 -0.57
N HIS A 9 -13.56 -44.32 0.23
CA HIS A 9 -13.82 -43.49 1.39
C HIS A 9 -13.60 -42.02 1.00
N HIS A 10 -14.64 -41.41 0.42
CA HIS A 10 -14.77 -39.96 0.40
C HIS A 10 -15.30 -39.49 1.76
N ALA A 11 -14.38 -39.11 2.65
CA ALA A 11 -14.72 -38.42 3.89
C ALA A 11 -13.80 -37.20 4.04
N GLY A 12 -14.30 -36.05 3.58
CA GLY A 12 -13.88 -34.70 3.96
C GLY A 12 -12.37 -34.44 3.97
N GLU A 13 -11.82 -34.08 2.81
CA GLU A 13 -10.60 -33.26 2.77
C GLU A 13 -10.93 -31.88 3.37
N ALA A 14 -10.91 -31.79 4.69
CA ALA A 14 -10.70 -30.52 5.37
C ALA A 14 -9.34 -30.04 4.89
N HIS A 15 -9.34 -29.08 3.95
CA HIS A 15 -8.16 -28.41 3.46
C HIS A 15 -7.43 -27.75 4.64
N HIS A 16 -6.53 -28.51 5.27
CA HIS A 16 -5.60 -28.00 6.25
C HIS A 16 -4.66 -27.04 5.52
N GLU A 17 -5.00 -25.74 5.55
CA GLU A 17 -4.12 -24.68 5.05
C GLU A 17 -2.77 -24.78 5.76
N HIS A 18 -1.72 -25.16 5.02
CA HIS A 18 -0.37 -25.19 5.55
C HIS A 18 0.04 -23.80 6.07
N PRO A 19 0.67 -23.68 7.25
CA PRO A 19 1.17 -22.41 7.79
C PRO A 19 2.04 -21.60 6.80
N ALA A 20 2.73 -22.30 5.89
CA ALA A 20 3.52 -21.73 4.80
C ALA A 20 2.67 -20.88 3.82
N SER A 21 1.42 -21.26 3.53
CA SER A 21 0.56 -20.50 2.60
C SER A 21 0.09 -19.17 3.19
N ARG A 22 -0.13 -19.12 4.52
CA ARG A 22 -0.51 -17.91 5.24
C ARG A 22 0.64 -16.91 5.27
N GLY A 23 1.87 -17.36 5.53
CA GLY A 23 3.06 -16.52 5.48
C GLY A 23 3.31 -15.95 4.08
N MET A 24 3.12 -16.75 3.04
CA MET A 24 3.22 -16.28 1.64
C MET A 24 2.16 -15.24 1.29
N ALA A 25 0.90 -15.44 1.70
CA ALA A 25 -0.17 -14.48 1.47
C ALA A 25 0.10 -13.14 2.16
N VAL A 26 0.55 -13.16 3.43
CA VAL A 26 0.92 -11.94 4.16
C VAL A 26 2.08 -11.22 3.48
N SER A 27 3.12 -11.96 3.09
CA SER A 27 4.29 -11.39 2.41
C SER A 27 3.91 -10.74 1.07
N ALA A 28 3.13 -11.43 0.23
CA ALA A 28 2.65 -10.90 -1.04
C ALA A 28 1.82 -9.63 -0.85
N THR A 29 0.90 -9.65 0.12
CA THR A 29 0.06 -8.49 0.45
C THR A 29 0.91 -7.29 0.89
N LEU A 30 1.97 -7.50 1.70
CA LEU A 30 2.83 -6.41 2.16
C LEU A 30 3.73 -5.83 1.07
N HIS A 31 4.24 -6.66 0.15
CA HIS A 31 5.00 -6.17 -1.01
C HIS A 31 4.12 -5.31 -1.93
N CYS A 32 2.92 -5.80 -2.20
CA CYS A 32 1.90 -5.08 -2.97
C CYS A 32 1.52 -3.76 -2.30
N LEU A 33 1.16 -3.80 -1.01
CA LEU A 33 0.76 -2.63 -0.23
C LEU A 33 1.88 -1.57 -0.18
N THR A 34 3.14 -1.99 -0.05
CA THR A 34 4.26 -1.04 -0.06
C THR A 34 4.35 -0.33 -1.41
N GLY A 35 4.17 -1.06 -2.52
CA GLY A 35 4.15 -0.48 -3.86
C GLY A 35 2.96 0.47 -4.06
N CYS A 36 1.76 0.10 -3.59
CA CYS A 36 0.58 0.96 -3.62
C CYS A 36 0.82 2.27 -2.88
N ALA A 37 1.24 2.21 -1.61
CA ALA A 37 1.51 3.39 -0.81
C ALA A 37 2.54 4.34 -1.46
N ILE A 38 3.63 3.80 -2.02
CA ILE A 38 4.63 4.60 -2.74
C ILE A 38 4.00 5.28 -3.96
N GLY A 39 3.20 4.56 -4.74
CA GLY A 39 2.57 5.10 -5.94
C GLY A 39 1.52 6.16 -5.63
N GLU A 40 0.69 5.93 -4.62
CA GLU A 40 -0.32 6.88 -4.16
C GLU A 40 0.30 8.19 -3.69
N ILE A 41 1.28 8.12 -2.80
CA ILE A 41 1.97 9.32 -2.26
C ILE A 41 2.72 10.05 -3.37
N THR A 42 3.42 9.33 -4.25
CA THR A 42 4.11 9.94 -5.39
C THR A 42 3.11 10.62 -6.33
N GLY A 43 1.99 9.97 -6.63
CA GLY A 43 0.93 10.53 -7.48
C GLY A 43 0.27 11.76 -6.86
N LEU A 44 0.06 11.76 -5.55
CA LEU A 44 -0.43 12.92 -4.81
C LEU A 44 0.57 14.08 -4.87
N VAL A 45 1.85 13.84 -4.58
CA VAL A 45 2.90 14.87 -4.69
C VAL A 45 2.94 15.47 -6.09
N LEU A 46 2.95 14.63 -7.13
CA LEU A 46 2.98 15.08 -8.51
C LEU A 46 1.69 15.80 -8.92
N GLY A 47 0.52 15.28 -8.52
CA GLY A 47 -0.77 15.90 -8.82
C GLY A 47 -0.91 17.27 -8.17
N THR A 48 -0.50 17.41 -6.91
CA THR A 48 -0.46 18.70 -6.22
C THR A 48 0.54 19.66 -6.87
N ALA A 49 1.75 19.20 -7.21
CA ALA A 49 2.76 20.03 -7.85
C ALA A 49 2.32 20.55 -9.24
N LEU A 50 1.53 19.75 -9.96
CA LEU A 50 0.98 20.10 -11.27
C LEU A 50 -0.36 20.86 -11.18
N GLY A 51 -0.93 21.04 -9.98
CA GLY A 51 -2.22 21.69 -9.78
C GLY A 51 -3.40 20.92 -10.40
N LEU A 52 -3.32 19.60 -10.45
CA LEU A 52 -4.40 18.75 -10.97
C LEU A 52 -5.62 18.79 -10.05
N SER A 53 -6.82 18.65 -10.63
CA SER A 53 -8.03 18.45 -9.84
C SER A 53 -8.00 17.09 -9.14
N THR A 54 -8.76 16.96 -8.04
CA THR A 54 -8.80 15.74 -7.20
C THR A 54 -9.01 14.47 -8.02
N GLY A 55 -9.94 14.48 -8.98
CA GLY A 55 -10.20 13.33 -9.85
C GLY A 55 -9.00 12.90 -10.70
N TRP A 56 -8.27 13.86 -11.29
CA TRP A 56 -7.07 13.57 -12.08
C TRP A 56 -5.90 13.11 -11.21
N THR A 57 -5.77 13.68 -10.01
CA THR A 57 -4.78 13.24 -9.03
C THR A 57 -5.03 11.80 -8.60
N ILE A 58 -6.29 11.40 -8.35
CA ILE A 58 -6.65 10.01 -8.04
C ILE A 58 -6.25 9.08 -9.19
N VAL A 59 -6.59 9.43 -10.44
CA VAL A 59 -6.21 8.60 -11.61
C VAL A 59 -4.70 8.44 -11.72
N LEU A 60 -3.94 9.51 -11.50
CA LEU A 60 -2.47 9.48 -11.50
C LEU A 60 -1.92 8.60 -10.36
N ALA A 61 -2.43 8.79 -9.14
CA ALA A 61 -2.07 8.01 -7.96
C ALA A 61 -2.33 6.52 -8.18
N VAL A 62 -3.53 6.13 -8.60
CA VAL A 62 -3.90 4.75 -8.90
C VAL A 62 -2.99 4.16 -9.98
N SER A 63 -2.72 4.91 -11.06
CA SER A 63 -1.86 4.45 -12.15
C SER A 63 -0.43 4.16 -11.66
N LEU A 64 0.12 5.05 -10.83
CA LEU A 64 1.43 4.86 -10.22
C LEU A 64 1.42 3.74 -9.17
N ALA A 65 0.34 3.58 -8.40
CA ALA A 65 0.18 2.50 -7.43
C ALA A 65 0.25 1.12 -8.11
N PHE A 66 -0.45 0.95 -9.24
CA PHE A 66 -0.32 -0.24 -10.07
C PHE A 66 1.12 -0.45 -10.57
N LEU A 67 1.76 0.61 -11.09
CA LEU A 67 3.12 0.53 -11.62
C LEU A 67 4.14 0.10 -10.54
N PHE A 68 4.13 0.77 -9.39
CA PHE A 68 5.04 0.47 -8.28
C PHE A 68 4.70 -0.85 -7.59
N GLY A 69 3.41 -1.17 -7.42
CA GLY A 69 2.93 -2.46 -6.92
C GLY A 69 3.48 -3.62 -7.74
N TYR A 70 3.30 -3.61 -9.07
CA TYR A 70 3.85 -4.65 -9.93
C TYR A 70 5.37 -4.69 -9.92
N THR A 71 6.03 -3.53 -9.90
CA THR A 71 7.49 -3.46 -9.90
C THR A 71 8.09 -4.09 -8.65
N LEU A 72 7.59 -3.72 -7.46
CA LEU A 72 8.08 -4.28 -6.19
C LEU A 72 7.70 -5.74 -6.00
N SER A 73 6.53 -6.18 -6.45
CA SER A 73 6.17 -7.60 -6.43
C SER A 73 7.00 -8.44 -7.40
N THR A 74 7.41 -7.90 -8.55
CA THR A 74 8.19 -8.65 -9.57
C THR A 74 9.66 -8.81 -9.19
N LEU A 75 10.22 -7.87 -8.43
CA LEU A 75 11.65 -7.82 -8.09
C LEU A 75 12.16 -9.08 -7.35
N PRO A 76 11.48 -9.59 -6.31
CA PRO A 76 11.88 -10.81 -5.62
C PRO A 76 11.86 -12.04 -6.53
N LEU A 77 10.88 -12.15 -7.45
CA LEU A 77 10.76 -13.29 -8.37
C LEU A 77 11.92 -13.32 -9.38
N VAL A 78 12.29 -12.16 -9.93
CA VAL A 78 13.43 -12.05 -10.85
C VAL A 78 14.74 -12.38 -10.13
N ARG A 79 14.89 -11.94 -8.89
CA ARG A 79 16.05 -12.29 -8.06
C ARG A 79 16.11 -13.78 -7.75
N ALA A 80 14.96 -14.42 -7.53
CA ALA A 80 14.84 -15.86 -7.28
C ALA A 80 15.11 -16.74 -8.53
N GLY A 81 15.42 -16.16 -9.68
CA GLY A 81 15.83 -16.91 -10.87
C GLY A 81 14.86 -16.81 -12.04
N LEU A 82 13.61 -16.40 -11.83
CA LEU A 82 12.62 -16.34 -12.89
C LEU A 82 13.00 -15.31 -13.96
N GLY A 83 12.70 -15.62 -15.23
CA GLY A 83 12.82 -14.65 -16.32
C GLY A 83 11.85 -13.49 -16.12
N PHE A 84 12.27 -12.27 -16.45
CA PHE A 84 11.49 -11.04 -16.23
C PHE A 84 10.05 -11.12 -16.75
N GLY A 85 9.84 -11.60 -17.98
CA GLY A 85 8.49 -11.73 -18.54
C GLY A 85 7.61 -12.74 -17.79
N ALA A 86 8.19 -13.86 -17.36
CA ALA A 86 7.46 -14.88 -16.59
C ALA A 86 7.12 -14.35 -15.19
N ALA A 87 8.07 -13.68 -14.52
CA ALA A 87 7.85 -13.04 -13.23
C ALA A 87 6.74 -11.98 -13.32
N LEU A 88 6.79 -11.11 -14.33
CA LEU A 88 5.77 -10.09 -14.57
C LEU A 88 4.40 -10.70 -14.86
N SER A 89 4.34 -11.77 -15.66
CA SER A 89 3.07 -12.46 -15.98
C SER A 89 2.46 -13.10 -14.74
N VAL A 90 3.29 -13.70 -13.88
CA VAL A 90 2.86 -14.27 -12.60
C VAL A 90 2.33 -13.18 -11.68
N VAL A 91 3.03 -12.05 -11.56
CA VAL A 91 2.63 -10.92 -10.73
C VAL A 91 1.35 -10.28 -11.26
N LEU A 92 1.23 -10.00 -12.55
CA LEU A 92 0.00 -9.47 -13.14
C LEU A 92 -1.21 -10.37 -12.83
N ALA A 93 -1.06 -11.68 -13.02
CA ALA A 93 -2.14 -12.62 -12.73
C ALA A 93 -2.43 -12.81 -11.22
N ALA A 94 -1.50 -12.45 -10.33
CA ALA A 94 -1.67 -12.59 -8.87
C ALA A 94 -2.12 -11.29 -8.20
N ASP A 95 -1.64 -10.14 -8.66
CA ASP A 95 -1.69 -8.91 -7.88
C ASP A 95 -2.67 -7.90 -8.47
N THR A 96 -3.11 -8.03 -9.74
CA THR A 96 -4.07 -7.09 -10.35
C THR A 96 -5.34 -6.95 -9.52
N LEU A 97 -5.94 -8.08 -9.12
CA LEU A 97 -7.15 -8.08 -8.31
C LEU A 97 -6.89 -7.58 -6.88
N SER A 98 -5.72 -7.88 -6.33
CA SER A 98 -5.31 -7.39 -5.00
C SER A 98 -5.14 -5.88 -5.00
N ILE A 99 -4.38 -5.33 -5.95
CA ILE A 99 -4.16 -3.88 -6.10
C ILE A 99 -5.51 -3.20 -6.34
N ALA A 100 -6.32 -3.67 -7.29
CA ALA A 100 -7.65 -3.09 -7.53
C ALA A 100 -8.52 -3.07 -6.26
N THR A 101 -8.47 -4.12 -5.44
CA THR A 101 -9.18 -4.16 -4.16
C THR A 101 -8.61 -3.15 -3.17
N MET A 102 -7.28 -3.04 -3.07
CA MET A 102 -6.62 -2.05 -2.20
C MET A 102 -7.01 -0.63 -2.61
N GLU A 103 -6.86 -0.27 -3.88
CA GLU A 103 -7.15 1.09 -4.38
C GLU A 103 -8.62 1.48 -4.17
N VAL A 104 -9.56 0.54 -4.39
CA VAL A 104 -10.99 0.81 -4.16
C VAL A 104 -11.26 1.06 -2.68
N VAL A 105 -10.69 0.25 -1.80
CA VAL A 105 -10.88 0.39 -0.36
C VAL A 105 -10.18 1.63 0.18
N ASP A 106 -8.97 1.92 -0.28
CA ASP A 106 -8.19 3.09 0.14
C ASP A 106 -8.93 4.39 -0.19
N ASN A 107 -9.28 4.57 -1.47
CA ASN A 107 -10.05 5.74 -1.91
C ASN A 107 -11.43 5.83 -1.25
N ALA A 108 -12.11 4.70 -1.00
CA ALA A 108 -13.39 4.69 -0.29
C ALA A 108 -13.23 5.15 1.16
N VAL A 109 -12.21 4.68 1.88
CA VAL A 109 -11.95 5.08 3.26
C VAL A 109 -11.56 6.56 3.32
N MET A 110 -10.70 7.02 2.42
CA MET A 110 -10.32 8.43 2.32
C MET A 110 -11.53 9.32 2.03
N ALA A 111 -12.45 8.90 1.15
CA ALA A 111 -13.68 9.63 0.86
C ALA A 111 -14.67 9.65 2.04
N LEU A 112 -14.68 8.62 2.89
CA LEU A 112 -15.55 8.52 4.07
C LEU A 112 -15.01 9.28 5.27
N LEU A 113 -13.69 9.47 5.37
CA LEU A 113 -13.06 10.22 6.44
C LEU A 113 -13.24 11.73 6.21
N PRO A 114 -13.97 12.43 7.08
CA PRO A 114 -14.26 13.85 6.89
C PRO A 114 -12.97 14.66 6.89
N GLY A 115 -12.79 15.46 5.84
CA GLY A 115 -11.61 16.32 5.68
C GLY A 115 -10.35 15.63 5.16
N ALA A 116 -10.33 14.29 5.02
CA ALA A 116 -9.13 13.58 4.54
C ALA A 116 -8.82 13.84 3.05
N MET A 117 -9.85 13.92 2.20
CA MET A 117 -9.70 14.21 0.77
C MET A 117 -9.21 15.63 0.48
N GLU A 118 -9.54 16.58 1.36
CA GLU A 118 -9.16 17.99 1.23
C GLU A 118 -7.85 18.31 1.98
N ALA A 119 -7.35 17.37 2.78
CA ALA A 119 -6.13 17.52 3.54
C ALA A 119 -4.90 17.37 2.62
N GLY A 120 -4.13 18.45 2.47
CA GLY A 120 -2.79 18.38 1.88
C GLY A 120 -1.78 17.60 2.73
N LEU A 121 -0.64 17.26 2.14
CA LEU A 121 0.41 16.40 2.74
C LEU A 121 1.03 16.92 4.06
N VAL A 122 0.79 18.18 4.43
CA VAL A 122 1.31 18.79 5.66
C VAL A 122 0.29 18.78 6.81
N ASN A 123 -0.88 18.17 6.61
CA ASN A 123 -1.95 18.12 7.62
C ASN A 123 -1.98 16.77 8.33
N VAL A 124 -2.24 16.77 9.63
CA VAL A 124 -2.35 15.54 10.43
C VAL A 124 -3.48 14.65 9.90
N ALA A 125 -4.59 15.24 9.47
CA ALA A 125 -5.75 14.53 8.93
C ALA A 125 -5.41 13.64 7.72
N PHE A 126 -4.48 14.08 6.86
CA PHE A 126 -4.02 13.31 5.70
C PHE A 126 -3.31 12.02 6.14
N TRP A 127 -2.29 12.14 7.00
CA TRP A 127 -1.50 10.99 7.44
C TRP A 127 -2.28 10.04 8.34
N ALA A 128 -3.14 10.58 9.21
CA ALA A 128 -4.07 9.79 10.00
C ALA A 128 -5.02 8.99 9.10
N GLY A 129 -5.60 9.65 8.09
CA GLY A 129 -6.50 9.00 7.14
C GLY A 129 -5.80 7.92 6.32
N MET A 130 -4.61 8.21 5.80
CA MET A 130 -3.80 7.26 5.03
C MET A 130 -3.42 6.01 5.84
N MET A 131 -3.07 6.16 7.13
CA MET A 131 -2.81 4.99 7.98
C MET A 131 -4.06 4.11 8.15
N VAL A 132 -5.24 4.72 8.31
CA VAL A 132 -6.51 3.99 8.41
C VAL A 132 -6.87 3.31 7.09
N ALA A 133 -6.71 4.02 5.97
CA ALA A 133 -7.03 3.56 4.63
C ALA A 133 -6.13 2.38 4.21
N LEU A 134 -4.80 2.49 4.38
CA LEU A 134 -3.85 1.40 4.11
C LEU A 134 -4.11 0.18 5.00
N THR A 135 -4.47 0.39 6.26
CA THR A 135 -4.82 -0.71 7.17
C THR A 135 -6.07 -1.44 6.69
N ALA A 136 -7.12 -0.71 6.31
CA ALA A 136 -8.34 -1.29 5.77
C ALA A 136 -8.08 -2.03 4.43
N ALA A 137 -7.30 -1.42 3.53
CA ALA A 137 -6.89 -1.99 2.26
C ALA A 137 -6.12 -3.31 2.46
N PHE A 138 -5.20 -3.38 3.43
CA PHE A 138 -4.49 -4.62 3.78
C PHE A 138 -5.47 -5.74 4.16
N PHE A 139 -6.41 -5.45 5.07
CA PHE A 139 -7.37 -6.45 5.54
C PHE A 139 -8.34 -6.89 4.44
N ALA A 140 -8.68 -6.00 3.50
CA ALA A 140 -9.52 -6.32 2.36
C ALA A 140 -8.79 -7.16 1.30
N ALA A 141 -7.51 -6.87 1.04
CA ALA A 141 -6.73 -7.55 0.02
C ALA A 141 -6.11 -8.87 0.50
N TYR A 142 -5.84 -9.03 1.79
CA TYR A 142 -5.34 -10.27 2.37
C TYR A 142 -6.18 -11.52 1.99
N PRO A 143 -7.53 -11.54 2.14
CA PRO A 143 -8.33 -12.70 1.74
C PRO A 143 -8.30 -12.92 0.22
N VAL A 144 -8.22 -11.85 -0.58
CA VAL A 144 -8.07 -11.92 -2.04
C VAL A 144 -6.78 -12.64 -2.40
N ASN A 145 -5.65 -12.23 -1.81
CA ASN A 145 -4.35 -12.85 -2.03
C ASN A 145 -4.31 -14.31 -1.57
N ARG A 146 -4.94 -14.61 -0.44
CA ARG A 146 -5.04 -15.98 0.04
C ARG A 146 -5.83 -16.86 -0.93
N TRP A 147 -6.96 -16.36 -1.43
CA TRP A 147 -7.80 -17.07 -2.39
C TRP A 147 -7.10 -17.27 -3.75
N LEU A 148 -6.38 -16.27 -4.25
CA LEU A 148 -5.59 -16.37 -5.50
C LEU A 148 -4.46 -17.39 -5.39
N LEU A 149 -3.76 -17.44 -4.25
CA LEU A 149 -2.73 -18.45 -4.00
C LEU A 149 -3.32 -19.86 -3.94
N ALA A 150 -4.50 -20.02 -3.31
CA ALA A 150 -5.20 -21.30 -3.22
C ALA A 150 -5.72 -21.82 -4.58
N ARG A 151 -6.15 -20.93 -5.49
CA ARG A 151 -6.76 -21.33 -6.78
C ARG A 151 -5.81 -21.66 -7.93
N GLY A 152 -4.52 -21.34 -7.84
CA GLY A 152 -3.67 -21.60 -9.01
C GLY A 152 -2.15 -21.51 -8.85
N LYS A 153 -1.62 -21.25 -7.64
CA LYS A 153 -0.17 -20.97 -7.51
C LYS A 153 0.50 -21.60 -6.29
N GLY A 154 -0.23 -22.11 -5.29
CA GLY A 154 0.35 -22.77 -4.12
C GLY A 154 1.29 -23.91 -4.47
N HIS A 155 0.85 -24.84 -5.33
CA HIS A 155 1.65 -26.02 -5.71
C HIS A 155 2.81 -25.69 -6.68
N ALA A 156 2.65 -24.70 -7.57
CA ALA A 156 3.70 -24.26 -8.49
C ALA A 156 4.78 -23.39 -7.80
N LEU A 157 4.39 -22.52 -6.85
CA LEU A 157 5.34 -21.78 -6.03
C LEU A 157 6.11 -22.70 -5.08
N THR A 158 5.46 -23.68 -4.43
CA THR A 158 6.17 -24.57 -3.51
C THR A 158 7.26 -25.39 -4.20
N HIS A 159 7.06 -25.82 -5.45
CA HIS A 159 8.13 -26.47 -6.21
C HIS A 159 9.22 -25.50 -6.68
N ALA A 160 8.89 -24.24 -7.01
CA ALA A 160 9.86 -23.22 -7.42
C ALA A 160 10.75 -22.71 -6.27
N TYR A 161 10.23 -22.64 -5.04
CA TYR A 161 10.98 -22.16 -3.87
C TYR A 161 11.97 -23.17 -3.29
N HIS A 162 11.83 -24.46 -3.61
CA HIS A 162 12.81 -25.48 -3.21
C HIS A 162 14.00 -25.62 -4.19
N GLY A 163 13.96 -24.97 -5.36
CA GLY A 163 15.02 -25.09 -6.39
C GLY A 163 16.01 -23.92 -6.46
N ALA A 164 15.78 -22.81 -5.75
CA ALA A 164 16.51 -21.56 -5.96
C ALA A 164 17.55 -21.26 -4.87
N ALA A 165 18.48 -22.19 -4.66
CA ALA A 165 19.81 -21.87 -4.10
C ALA A 165 20.80 -21.57 -5.25
N ALA A 166 20.32 -20.93 -6.31
CA ALA A 166 21.19 -20.45 -7.38
C ALA A 166 21.98 -19.25 -6.85
N GLU A 167 23.30 -19.38 -6.84
CA GLU A 167 24.24 -18.34 -6.46
C GLU A 167 23.88 -17.01 -7.14
N VAL A 168 23.64 -15.94 -6.36
CA VAL A 168 23.22 -14.62 -6.88
C VAL A 168 24.38 -14.02 -7.66
N THR A 169 24.41 -14.24 -8.97
CA THR A 169 25.47 -13.78 -9.88
C THR A 169 24.98 -12.66 -10.81
N GLY A 170 25.90 -11.80 -11.26
CA GLY A 170 25.64 -10.73 -12.23
C GLY A 170 24.81 -9.54 -11.70
N ALA A 171 23.98 -8.93 -12.56
CA ALA A 171 23.15 -7.76 -12.24
C ALA A 171 22.13 -8.00 -11.11
N ARG A 172 21.80 -9.27 -10.81
CA ARG A 172 20.86 -9.65 -9.76
C ARG A 172 21.32 -9.26 -8.37
N ARG A 173 22.63 -9.07 -8.14
CA ARG A 173 23.19 -8.61 -6.86
C ARG A 173 22.67 -7.24 -6.42
N PHE A 174 22.32 -6.37 -7.38
CA PHE A 174 21.83 -5.02 -7.12
C PHE A 174 20.35 -4.98 -6.73
N VAL A 175 19.63 -6.10 -6.85
CA VAL A 175 18.23 -6.19 -6.42
C VAL A 175 18.19 -6.35 -4.89
N PRO A 176 17.64 -5.40 -4.13
CA PRO A 176 17.58 -5.53 -2.68
C PRO A 176 16.70 -6.71 -2.25
N ALA A 177 17.13 -7.44 -1.21
CA ALA A 177 16.30 -8.44 -0.56
C ALA A 177 15.39 -7.73 0.45
N LEU A 178 14.22 -7.27 -0.02
CA LEU A 178 13.22 -6.63 0.84
C LEU A 178 12.51 -7.72 1.64
N SER A 179 12.96 -7.93 2.88
CA SER A 179 12.25 -8.85 3.78
C SER A 179 10.92 -8.22 4.22
N THR A 180 9.92 -9.06 4.49
CA THR A 180 8.61 -8.63 5.01
C THR A 180 8.72 -7.67 6.21
N PRO A 181 9.54 -7.92 7.26
CA PRO A 181 9.69 -6.97 8.35
C PRO A 181 10.37 -5.66 7.93
N THR A 182 11.28 -5.69 6.94
CA THR A 182 11.88 -4.46 6.40
C THR A 182 10.83 -3.57 5.74
N LEU A 183 9.92 -4.15 4.95
CA LEU A 183 8.84 -3.39 4.31
C LEU A 183 7.89 -2.78 5.34
N VAL A 184 7.47 -3.57 6.34
CA VAL A 184 6.61 -3.07 7.43
C VAL A 184 7.28 -1.92 8.17
N ALA A 185 8.56 -2.07 8.53
CA ALA A 185 9.31 -1.02 9.22
C ALA A 185 9.44 0.23 8.35
N ALA A 186 9.71 0.08 7.06
CA ALA A 186 9.84 1.20 6.13
C ALA A 186 8.52 1.98 5.96
N VAL A 187 7.41 1.28 5.72
CA VAL A 187 6.07 1.89 5.59
C VAL A 187 5.68 2.57 6.90
N THR A 188 5.86 1.89 8.04
CA THR A 188 5.52 2.44 9.35
C THR A 188 6.35 3.69 9.68
N ALA A 189 7.66 3.64 9.46
CA ALA A 189 8.54 4.78 9.71
C ALA A 189 8.20 5.96 8.80
N PHE A 190 7.86 5.70 7.54
CA PHE A 190 7.46 6.74 6.60
C PHE A 190 6.17 7.43 7.03
N LEU A 191 5.12 6.66 7.35
CA LEU A 191 3.82 7.20 7.77
C LEU A 191 3.92 7.97 9.09
N LEU A 192 4.66 7.43 10.07
CA LEU A 192 4.90 8.12 11.34
C LEU A 192 5.75 9.38 11.17
N GLY A 193 6.72 9.36 10.27
CA GLY A 193 7.52 10.54 9.93
C GLY A 193 6.68 11.67 9.34
N GLY A 194 5.82 11.35 8.37
CA GLY A 194 4.89 12.31 7.78
C GLY A 194 3.90 12.88 8.79
N LEU A 195 3.33 12.02 9.64
CA LEU A 195 2.45 12.43 10.73
C LEU A 195 3.16 13.38 11.71
N LEU A 196 4.38 13.03 12.13
CA LEU A 196 5.18 13.83 13.07
C LEU A 196 5.49 15.22 12.50
N VAL A 197 5.92 15.29 11.23
CA VAL A 197 6.21 16.56 10.56
C VAL A 197 4.95 17.43 10.47
N SER A 198 3.80 16.82 10.15
CA SER A 198 2.53 17.55 10.06
C SER A 198 2.06 18.06 11.42
N ALA A 199 2.18 17.25 12.47
CA ALA A 199 1.87 17.67 13.83
C ALA A 199 2.78 18.80 14.31
N ALA A 200 4.07 18.75 13.99
CA ALA A 200 4.99 19.84 14.31
C ALA A 200 4.61 21.15 13.60
N ALA A 201 4.22 21.08 12.33
CA ALA A 201 3.80 22.26 11.56
C ALA A 201 2.53 22.92 12.12
N GLU A 202 1.56 22.13 12.59
CA GLU A 202 0.34 22.65 13.23
C GLU A 202 0.66 23.36 14.55
N LEU A 203 1.54 22.79 15.39
CA LEU A 203 1.97 23.39 16.65
C LEU A 203 2.71 24.72 16.47
N ASP A 204 3.56 24.83 15.44
CA ASP A 204 4.23 26.08 15.09
C ASP A 204 3.24 27.15 14.59
N GLY A 205 2.20 26.74 13.87
CA GLY A 205 1.11 27.61 13.41
C GLY A 205 0.27 28.19 14.54
N ASP A 206 -0.09 27.37 15.54
CA ASP A 206 -0.85 27.80 16.72
C ASP A 206 -0.04 28.73 17.63
N GLY A 207 1.29 28.53 17.71
CA GLY A 207 2.20 29.39 18.47
C GLY A 207 2.34 30.80 17.90
N ALA A 208 2.17 30.98 16.59
CA ALA A 208 2.20 32.29 15.93
C ALA A 208 0.89 33.10 16.08
N GLY A 209 -0.22 32.44 16.42
CA GLY A 209 -1.55 33.06 16.57
C GLY A 209 -1.87 33.61 17.97
N GLY A 210 -1.09 33.27 19.00
CA GLY A 210 -1.36 33.63 20.39
C GLY A 210 -0.95 35.06 20.82
N GLY A 211 -0.54 35.92 19.88
CA GLY A 211 0.28 37.09 20.18
C GLY A 211 -0.29 38.48 19.92
N THR A 212 -1.58 38.72 19.65
CA THR A 212 -2.10 40.11 19.49
C THR A 212 -3.58 40.31 19.85
N HIS A 213 -3.94 40.13 21.11
CA HIS A 213 -5.12 40.84 21.66
C HIS A 213 -4.76 41.51 22.99
N GLY A 214 -4.29 42.76 22.90
CA GLY A 214 -3.99 43.58 24.06
C GLY A 214 -3.81 45.05 23.72
N GLY A 215 -4.91 45.82 23.86
CA GLY A 215 -4.88 47.20 24.37
C GLY A 215 -4.37 48.30 23.44
N GLY A 216 -5.30 49.12 22.93
CA GLY A 216 -4.97 50.39 22.31
C GLY A 216 -6.21 51.23 22.05
N GLY A 217 -6.87 51.69 23.11
CA GLY A 217 -7.89 52.73 22.98
C GLY A 217 -7.24 54.04 22.56
N HIS A 218 -7.76 54.68 21.50
CA HIS A 218 -7.71 56.13 21.38
C HIS A 218 -8.97 56.67 20.71
N ALA A 219 -9.62 57.52 21.52
CA ALA A 219 -10.64 58.51 21.29
C ALA A 219 -10.91 59.04 19.86
N SER A 220 -12.19 59.33 19.70
CA SER A 220 -12.92 60.01 18.62
C SER A 220 -12.35 61.36 18.16
N ALA A 221 -12.63 61.71 16.90
CA ALA A 221 -12.84 63.10 16.46
C ALA A 221 -14.00 63.17 15.44
N PRO A 222 -14.83 64.23 15.46
CA PRO A 222 -16.11 64.28 14.76
C PRO A 222 -15.97 64.77 13.30
N VAL A 223 -16.84 64.26 12.44
CA VAL A 223 -17.05 64.77 11.07
C VAL A 223 -17.93 66.03 11.15
N SER A 224 -17.35 67.17 10.78
CA SER A 224 -18.05 68.43 10.54
C SER A 224 -18.65 68.43 9.14
N VAL A 225 -19.97 68.55 9.06
CA VAL A 225 -20.72 68.90 7.84
C VAL A 225 -20.85 70.42 7.80
N GLY A 226 -20.37 71.01 6.71
CA GLY A 226 -20.49 72.42 6.36
C GLY A 226 -20.09 72.63 4.91
#